data_AF-A0A949YYJ7-F1
#
_entry.id   AF-A0A949YYJ7-F1
#
_cell.length_a   1.000
_cell.length_b   1.000
_cell.length_c   1.000
_cell.angle_alpha   90.00
_cell.angle_beta   90.00
_cell.angle_gamma   90.00
#
_symmetry.space_group_name_H-M   'P 1'
#
loop_
_entity.id
_entity.type
_entity.pdbx_description
1 polymer ?
#
loop_
_entity_poly.entity_id
_entity_poly.type
_entity_poly.pdbx_seq_one_letter_code
_entity_poly.pdbx_strand_id
1 'polypeptide(L)'
;MELIEAIEPPSVENMPRWARILLSRARRRTSNASLTDTDLMMIWERCEGRCAVSGLEFSGAAVGAGRARHPFMPSLDQIEPGKGYTADNVRLVCGAANFAMNAWGLDTLIRVARGVIKKAANERADPADHEWYARQDARIEEAEQVASTLAG
;
A
#
# COMPACT_ATOMS: atom_id res chain seq x y z
N MET A 1 8.71 7.63 16.81
CA MET A 1 9.07 7.13 15.46
C MET A 1 8.67 5.68 15.48
N GLU A 2 7.49 5.36 14.90
CA GLU A 2 7.01 3.97 14.88
C GLU A 2 8.10 3.08 14.27
N LEU A 3 8.37 1.95 14.91
CA LEU A 3 9.27 0.95 14.39
C LEU A 3 8.68 0.48 13.06
N ILE A 4 9.30 0.90 11.96
CA ILE A 4 9.01 0.34 10.65
C ILE A 4 9.42 -1.12 10.77
N GLU A 5 8.44 -2.04 10.79
CA GLU A 5 8.71 -3.46 10.58
C GLU A 5 9.16 -3.60 9.13
N ALA A 6 10.45 -3.38 8.91
CA ALA A 6 11.09 -3.51 7.63
C ALA A 6 10.90 -4.94 7.13
N ILE A 7 10.62 -5.08 5.84
CA ILE A 7 10.47 -6.38 5.22
C ILE A 7 11.79 -6.85 4.64
N GLU A 8 11.98 -8.17 4.62
CA GLU A 8 13.13 -8.76 3.95
C GLU A 8 13.05 -8.51 2.42
N PRO A 9 14.16 -8.04 1.80
CA PRO A 9 14.23 -7.88 0.35
C PRO A 9 14.26 -9.26 -0.34
N PRO A 10 13.79 -9.36 -1.60
CA PRO A 10 14.01 -10.56 -2.40
C PRO A 10 15.48 -10.64 -2.82
N SER A 11 16.10 -11.80 -2.63
CA SER A 11 17.45 -12.10 -3.13
C SER A 11 17.50 -13.48 -3.78
N VAL A 12 18.65 -13.80 -4.38
CA VAL A 12 18.91 -15.11 -4.98
C VAL A 12 18.88 -16.21 -3.92
N GLU A 13 19.36 -15.91 -2.71
CA GLU A 13 19.43 -16.82 -1.57
C GLU A 13 18.09 -16.98 -0.86
N ASN A 14 17.26 -15.92 -0.81
CA ASN A 14 15.99 -15.93 -0.11
C ASN A 14 14.91 -15.14 -0.86
N MET A 15 13.89 -15.86 -1.35
CA MET A 15 12.68 -15.25 -1.91
C MET A 15 11.57 -15.21 -0.84
N PRO A 16 11.29 -14.03 -0.24
CA PRO A 16 10.35 -13.92 0.87
C PRO A 16 8.93 -14.27 0.45
N ARG A 17 8.10 -14.68 1.42
CA ARG A 17 6.74 -15.16 1.15
C ARG A 17 5.90 -14.16 0.36
N TRP A 18 6.03 -12.86 0.65
CA TRP A 18 5.29 -11.81 -0.05
C TRP A 18 5.64 -11.77 -1.54
N ALA A 19 6.94 -11.86 -1.88
CA ALA A 19 7.43 -11.83 -3.24
C ALA A 19 6.93 -13.03 -4.04
N ARG A 20 7.00 -14.24 -3.45
CA ARG A 20 6.44 -15.47 -4.05
C ARG A 20 4.94 -15.36 -4.34
N ILE A 21 4.17 -14.75 -3.44
CA ILE A 21 2.73 -14.53 -3.63
C ILE A 21 2.48 -13.56 -4.79
N LEU A 22 3.24 -12.46 -4.88
CA LEU A 22 3.10 -11.49 -5.96
C LEU A 22 3.40 -12.12 -7.33
N LEU A 23 4.52 -12.84 -7.45
CA LEU A 23 4.89 -13.56 -8.67
C LEU A 23 3.83 -14.59 -9.06
N SER A 24 3.34 -15.39 -8.11
CA SER A 24 2.27 -16.37 -8.38
C SER A 24 1.01 -15.71 -8.94
N ARG A 25 0.60 -14.56 -8.37
CA ARG A 25 -0.58 -13.81 -8.83
C ARG A 25 -0.36 -13.20 -10.21
N ALA A 26 0.82 -12.62 -10.46
CA ALA A 26 1.19 -12.04 -11.75
C ALA A 26 1.16 -13.09 -12.87
N ARG A 27 1.78 -14.26 -12.62
CA ARG A 27 1.84 -15.39 -13.55
C ARG A 27 0.45 -15.93 -13.92
N ARG A 28 -0.48 -16.00 -12.95
CA ARG A 28 -1.87 -16.42 -13.21
C ARG A 28 -2.66 -15.43 -14.05
N ARG A 29 -2.24 -14.17 -14.11
CA ARG A 29 -2.94 -13.07 -14.79
C ARG A 29 -2.34 -12.71 -16.16
N THR A 30 -1.21 -13.31 -16.54
CA THR A 30 -0.50 -13.00 -17.79
C THR A 30 -0.01 -14.29 -18.44
N SER A 31 -0.52 -14.62 -19.63
CA SER A 31 -0.26 -15.91 -20.28
C SER A 31 1.03 -15.98 -21.11
N ASN A 32 1.56 -14.84 -21.59
CA ASN A 32 2.53 -14.84 -22.71
C ASN A 32 3.92 -14.28 -22.38
N ALA A 33 4.10 -13.63 -21.23
CA ALA A 33 5.41 -13.19 -20.72
C ALA A 33 5.24 -12.99 -19.21
N SER A 34 5.79 -13.92 -18.42
CA SER A 34 5.54 -13.93 -16.99
C SER A 34 6.69 -13.29 -16.25
N LEU A 35 6.40 -12.32 -15.38
CA LEU A 35 7.37 -11.76 -14.44
C LEU A 35 8.18 -12.87 -13.74
N THR A 36 9.50 -12.82 -13.91
CA THR A 36 10.43 -13.77 -13.32
C THR A 36 10.87 -13.34 -11.92
N ASP A 37 11.52 -14.25 -11.20
CA ASP A 37 12.12 -13.97 -9.90
C ASP A 37 13.21 -12.90 -10.03
N THR A 38 14.04 -12.99 -11.07
CA THR A 38 15.08 -12.01 -11.41
C THR A 38 14.49 -10.64 -11.70
N ASP A 39 13.39 -10.56 -12.45
CA ASP A 39 12.74 -9.29 -12.74
C ASP A 39 12.29 -8.60 -11.45
N LEU A 40 11.69 -9.34 -10.52
CA LEU A 40 11.23 -8.78 -9.26
C LEU A 40 12.39 -8.28 -8.39
N MET A 41 13.52 -9.00 -8.38
CA MET A 41 14.74 -8.54 -7.69
C MET A 41 15.26 -7.23 -8.30
N MET A 42 15.36 -7.15 -9.62
CA MET A 42 15.79 -5.92 -10.30
C MET A 42 14.83 -4.74 -10.06
N ILE A 43 13.51 -5.00 -10.03
CA ILE A 43 12.50 -3.97 -9.70
C ILE A 43 12.67 -3.49 -8.26
N TRP A 44 12.92 -4.41 -7.32
CA TRP A 44 13.17 -4.08 -5.92
C TRP A 44 14.42 -3.21 -5.76
N GLU A 45 15.54 -3.61 -6.37
CA GLU A 45 16.79 -2.85 -6.35
C GLU A 45 16.59 -1.44 -6.91
N ARG A 46 15.89 -1.32 -8.05
CA ARG A 46 15.61 -0.03 -8.68
C ARG A 46 14.78 0.91 -7.81
N CYS A 47 13.87 0.38 -6.99
CA CYS A 47 13.04 1.19 -6.10
C CYS A 47 13.59 1.29 -4.67
N GLU A 48 14.76 0.70 -4.40
CA GLU A 48 15.46 0.76 -3.11
C GLU A 48 14.57 0.39 -1.91
N GLY A 49 13.68 -0.59 -2.09
CA GLY A 49 12.73 -1.00 -1.04
C GLY A 49 11.66 0.05 -0.71
N ARG A 50 11.42 1.00 -1.62
CA ARG A 50 10.41 2.06 -1.48
C ARG A 50 9.31 1.94 -2.53
N CYS A 51 8.12 2.40 -2.17
CA CYS A 51 6.98 2.51 -3.07
C CYS A 51 7.29 3.48 -4.21
N ALA A 52 7.20 3.03 -5.47
CA ALA A 52 7.46 3.85 -6.65
C ALA A 52 6.49 5.02 -6.85
N VAL A 53 5.37 5.05 -6.11
CA VAL A 53 4.37 6.13 -6.17
C VAL A 53 4.50 7.11 -5.01
N SER A 54 4.66 6.62 -3.77
CA SER A 54 4.67 7.47 -2.57
C SER A 54 6.05 7.73 -2.00
N GLY A 55 7.08 6.98 -2.39
CA GLY A 55 8.42 7.03 -1.81
C GLY A 55 8.55 6.43 -0.40
N LEU A 56 7.44 5.96 0.19
CA LEU A 56 7.43 5.34 1.50
C LEU A 56 8.15 3.98 1.47
N GLU A 57 8.85 3.66 2.54
CA GLU A 57 9.45 2.33 2.75
C GLU A 57 8.35 1.27 2.84
N PHE A 58 8.64 0.09 2.30
CA PHE A 58 7.74 -1.04 2.48
C PHE A 58 7.79 -1.58 3.91
N SER A 59 6.63 -1.96 4.44
CA SER A 59 6.52 -2.51 5.79
C SER A 59 5.50 -3.65 5.88
N GLY A 60 5.82 -4.63 6.72
CA GLY A 60 4.95 -5.75 7.09
C GLY A 60 3.91 -5.40 8.15
N ALA A 61 4.01 -4.24 8.78
CA ALA A 61 3.18 -3.84 9.90
C ALA A 61 1.69 -3.91 9.55
N ALA A 62 0.91 -4.47 10.48
CA ALA A 62 -0.54 -4.45 10.40
C ALA A 62 -1.09 -3.11 10.94
N VAL A 63 -2.05 -2.52 10.23
CA VAL A 63 -2.77 -1.30 10.60
C VAL A 63 -4.26 -1.64 10.64
N GLY A 64 -4.87 -1.44 11.81
CA GLY A 64 -6.28 -1.73 12.08
C GLY A 64 -6.65 -3.21 12.08
N ALA A 65 -7.94 -3.49 12.28
CA ALA A 65 -8.48 -4.85 12.42
C ALA A 65 -9.06 -5.45 11.11
N GLY A 66 -8.96 -4.74 9.99
CA GLY A 66 -9.56 -5.15 8.72
C GLY A 66 -8.84 -6.33 8.02
N ARG A 67 -9.48 -6.92 7.01
CA ARG A 67 -8.85 -7.99 6.20
C ARG A 67 -7.65 -7.48 5.39
N ALA A 68 -7.70 -6.23 4.93
CA ALA A 68 -6.62 -5.57 4.20
C ALA A 68 -5.71 -4.75 5.13
N ARG A 69 -5.29 -5.35 6.25
CA ARG A 69 -4.54 -4.69 7.33
C ARG A 69 -3.08 -4.38 7.02
N HIS A 70 -2.53 -4.70 5.86
CA HIS A 70 -1.10 -4.46 5.58
C HIS A 70 -0.94 -3.40 4.47
N PRO A 71 -1.22 -2.12 4.76
CA PRO A 71 -1.29 -1.06 3.74
C PRO A 71 0.07 -0.76 3.10
N PHE A 72 1.17 -0.96 3.84
CA PHE A 72 2.52 -0.65 3.39
C PHE A 72 3.28 -1.85 2.82
N MET A 73 2.62 -3.01 2.69
CA MET A 73 3.22 -4.16 2.03
C MET A 73 3.39 -3.93 0.53
N PRO A 74 4.43 -4.50 -0.11
CA PRO A 74 4.63 -4.38 -1.55
C PRO A 74 3.48 -5.00 -2.34
N SER A 75 3.19 -4.37 -3.48
CA SER A 75 2.19 -4.79 -4.44
C SER A 75 2.71 -4.54 -5.86
N LEU A 76 2.29 -5.37 -6.81
CA LEU A 76 2.58 -5.16 -8.24
C LEU A 76 1.48 -4.32 -8.87
N ASP A 77 1.86 -3.17 -9.39
CA ASP A 77 1.03 -2.25 -10.17
C ASP A 77 1.46 -2.28 -11.64
N GLN A 78 0.49 -2.27 -12.57
CA GLN A 78 0.78 -2.18 -14.00
C GLN A 78 0.93 -0.71 -14.39
N ILE A 79 2.04 -0.36 -15.04
CA ILE A 79 2.29 1.01 -15.52
C ILE A 79 1.26 1.38 -16.60
N GLU A 80 1.08 0.47 -17.57
CA GLU A 80 0.01 0.50 -18.56
C GLU A 80 -1.02 -0.57 -18.22
N PRO A 81 -2.20 -0.19 -17.69
CA PRO A 81 -3.24 -1.15 -17.32
C PRO A 81 -3.67 -2.04 -18.49
N GLY A 82 -3.78 -3.34 -18.24
CA GLY A 82 -4.25 -4.32 -19.22
C GLY A 82 -3.16 -4.91 -20.12
N LYS A 83 -1.94 -4.34 -20.12
CA LYS A 83 -0.81 -4.91 -20.88
C LYS A 83 -0.12 -6.09 -20.20
N GLY A 84 -0.58 -6.48 -19.01
CA GLY A 84 -0.09 -7.67 -18.30
C GLY A 84 1.08 -7.37 -17.37
N TYR A 85 1.55 -8.40 -16.68
CA TYR A 85 2.62 -8.31 -15.68
C TYR A 85 3.95 -8.77 -16.28
N THR A 86 4.62 -7.85 -16.94
CA THR A 86 5.94 -8.00 -17.57
C THR A 86 6.98 -7.10 -16.89
N ALA A 87 8.26 -7.40 -17.03
CA ALA A 87 9.34 -6.64 -16.37
C ALA A 87 9.36 -5.14 -16.73
N ASP A 88 8.91 -4.79 -17.94
CA ASP A 88 8.81 -3.43 -18.46
C ASP A 88 7.51 -2.71 -18.10
N ASN A 89 6.44 -3.46 -17.76
CA ASN A 89 5.11 -2.90 -17.50
C ASN A 89 4.70 -2.95 -16.01
N VAL A 90 5.61 -3.24 -15.09
CA VAL A 90 5.27 -3.27 -13.66
C VAL A 90 6.18 -2.40 -12.82
N ARG A 91 5.65 -1.96 -11.68
CA ARG A 91 6.39 -1.31 -10.60
C ARG A 91 5.92 -1.82 -9.24
N LEU A 92 6.80 -1.74 -8.24
CA LEU A 92 6.42 -2.01 -6.86
C LEU A 92 5.85 -0.75 -6.21
N VAL A 93 4.64 -0.87 -5.66
CA VAL A 93 3.95 0.18 -4.90
C VAL A 93 3.41 -0.39 -3.60
N CYS A 94 3.10 0.44 -2.60
CA CYS A 94 2.46 -0.06 -1.39
C CYS A 94 1.00 -0.42 -1.66
N GLY A 95 0.47 -1.39 -0.92
CA GLY A 95 -0.91 -1.86 -1.06
C GLY A 95 -1.95 -0.74 -1.01
N ALA A 96 -1.79 0.23 -0.11
CA ALA A 96 -2.66 1.38 0.00
C ALA A 96 -2.64 2.26 -1.26
N ALA A 97 -1.46 2.54 -1.83
CA ALA A 97 -1.36 3.30 -3.08
C ALA A 97 -2.00 2.54 -4.25
N ASN A 98 -1.77 1.24 -4.37
CA ASN A 98 -2.39 0.42 -5.42
C ASN A 98 -3.92 0.43 -5.32
N PHE A 99 -4.46 0.31 -4.10
CA PHE A 99 -5.91 0.38 -3.85
C PHE A 99 -6.50 1.75 -4.13
N ALA A 100 -5.79 2.83 -3.81
CA ALA A 100 -6.27 4.17 -4.08
C ALA A 100 -6.23 4.52 -5.58
N MET A 101 -5.24 4.00 -6.32
CA MET A 101 -5.19 4.15 -7.77
C MET A 101 -6.26 3.30 -8.45
N ASN A 102 -6.35 2.00 -8.14
CA ASN A 102 -7.33 1.04 -8.68
C ASN A 102 -7.68 1.33 -10.16
N ALA A 103 -8.95 1.58 -10.48
CA ALA A 103 -9.41 1.87 -11.84
C ALA A 103 -9.21 3.35 -12.27
N TRP A 104 -8.78 4.22 -11.36
CA TRP A 104 -8.74 5.68 -11.56
C TRP A 104 -7.35 6.26 -11.80
N GLY A 105 -6.30 5.47 -11.52
CA GLY A 105 -4.91 5.83 -11.79
C GLY A 105 -4.29 6.87 -10.85
N LEU A 106 -3.05 7.26 -11.17
CA LEU A 106 -2.20 8.09 -10.33
C LEU A 106 -2.74 9.52 -10.13
N ASP A 107 -3.29 10.14 -11.17
CA ASP A 107 -3.77 11.53 -11.10
C ASP A 107 -4.90 11.70 -10.09
N THR A 108 -5.78 10.70 -10.00
CA THR A 108 -6.87 10.67 -9.02
C THR A 108 -6.31 10.59 -7.60
N LEU A 109 -5.35 9.70 -7.36
CA LEU A 109 -4.65 9.61 -6.08
C LEU A 109 -3.97 10.93 -5.71
N ILE A 110 -3.23 11.55 -6.63
CA ILE A 110 -2.56 12.84 -6.39
C ILE A 110 -3.57 13.93 -6.05
N ARG A 111 -4.69 14.01 -6.76
CA ARG A 111 -5.75 15.00 -6.50
C ARG A 111 -6.34 14.82 -5.10
N VAL A 112 -6.66 13.58 -4.70
CA VAL A 112 -7.19 13.27 -3.37
C VAL A 112 -6.15 13.61 -2.30
N ALA A 113 -4.91 13.17 -2.44
CA ALA A 113 -3.83 13.43 -1.49
C ALA A 113 -3.60 14.93 -1.28
N ARG A 114 -3.59 15.74 -2.35
CA ARG A 114 -3.51 17.20 -2.25
C ARG A 114 -4.69 17.80 -1.49
N GLY A 115 -5.90 17.29 -1.72
CA GLY A 115 -7.10 17.70 -0.99
C GLY A 115 -7.00 17.41 0.52
N VAL A 116 -6.54 16.21 0.88
CA VAL A 116 -6.31 15.79 2.28
C VAL A 116 -5.27 16.69 2.95
N ILE A 117 -4.11 16.90 2.33
CA ILE A 117 -3.05 17.77 2.89
C ILE A 117 -3.57 19.20 3.08
N LYS A 118 -4.28 19.75 2.08
CA LYS A 118 -4.86 21.09 2.16
C LYS A 118 -5.89 21.19 3.29
N LYS A 119 -6.79 20.21 3.42
CA LYS A 119 -7.82 20.21 4.48
C LYS A 119 -7.17 20.03 5.86
N ALA A 120 -6.23 19.11 6.03
CA ALA A 120 -5.51 18.90 7.29
C ALA A 120 -4.72 20.14 7.74
N ALA A 121 -4.16 20.90 6.80
CA ALA A 121 -3.52 22.19 7.11
C ALA A 121 -4.52 23.27 7.56
N ASN A 122 -5.78 23.18 7.11
CA ASN A 122 -6.84 24.17 7.36
C ASN A 122 -7.82 23.78 8.47
N GLU A 123 -7.86 22.51 8.89
CA GLU A 123 -8.81 21.95 9.88
C GLU A 123 -8.71 22.56 11.28
N ARG A 124 -7.79 23.50 11.51
CA ARG A 124 -7.72 24.27 12.77
C ARG A 124 -8.56 25.56 12.77
N ALA A 125 -9.49 25.74 11.81
CA ALA A 125 -10.12 27.04 11.56
C ALA A 125 -11.63 27.15 11.90
N ASP A 126 -12.40 26.05 12.00
CA ASP A 126 -13.86 26.11 12.26
C ASP A 126 -14.26 25.31 13.52
N PRO A 127 -14.67 25.97 14.61
CA PRO A 127 -15.08 25.30 15.85
C PRO A 127 -16.22 24.29 15.72
N ALA A 128 -17.14 24.45 14.75
CA ALA A 128 -18.25 23.52 14.57
C ALA A 128 -17.82 22.19 13.93
N ASP A 129 -16.82 22.22 13.05
CA ASP A 129 -16.18 21.02 12.49
C ASP A 129 -15.51 20.22 13.62
N HIS A 130 -14.83 20.89 14.57
CA HIS A 130 -14.08 20.24 15.65
C HIS A 130 -14.97 19.38 16.56
N GLU A 131 -16.14 19.87 16.95
CA GLU A 131 -17.06 19.11 17.82
C GLU A 131 -17.62 17.88 17.10
N TRP A 132 -17.89 18.00 15.79
CA TRP A 132 -18.36 16.87 15.00
C TRP A 132 -17.29 15.78 14.86
N TYR A 133 -16.04 16.15 14.55
CA TYR A 133 -14.91 15.22 14.45
C TYR A 133 -14.61 14.55 15.79
N ALA A 134 -14.57 15.30 16.90
CA ALA A 134 -14.31 14.73 18.23
C ALA A 134 -15.33 13.64 18.63
N ARG A 135 -16.61 13.81 18.25
CA ARG A 135 -17.62 12.76 18.47
C ARG A 135 -17.40 11.54 17.59
N GLN A 136 -16.85 11.69 16.38
CA GLN A 136 -16.51 10.54 15.53
C GLN A 136 -15.28 9.81 16.08
N ASP A 137 -14.25 10.53 16.49
CA ASP A 137 -13.02 9.95 17.05
C ASP A 137 -13.34 9.11 18.29
N ALA A 138 -14.14 9.63 19.22
CA ALA A 138 -14.58 8.89 20.40
C ALA A 138 -15.33 7.58 20.05
N ARG A 139 -16.15 7.58 18.98
CA ARG A 139 -16.84 6.38 18.50
C ARG A 139 -15.88 5.38 17.85
N ILE A 140 -14.88 5.87 17.12
CA ILE A 140 -13.86 5.02 16.50
C ILE A 140 -13.05 4.34 17.60
N GLU A 141 -12.59 5.09 18.60
CA GLU A 141 -11.84 4.54 19.74
C GLU A 141 -12.65 3.48 20.52
N GLU A 142 -13.93 3.74 20.80
CA GLU A 142 -14.82 2.77 21.44
C GLU A 142 -14.97 1.50 20.60
N ALA A 143 -15.19 1.63 19.29
CA ALA A 143 -15.30 0.49 18.38
C ALA A 143 -13.99 -0.32 18.30
N GLU A 144 -12.84 0.34 18.29
CA GLU A 144 -11.52 -0.30 18.31
C GLU A 144 -11.28 -1.08 19.61
N GLN A 145 -11.67 -0.52 20.76
CA GLN A 145 -11.59 -1.21 22.06
C GLN A 145 -12.47 -2.46 22.10
N VAL A 146 -13.70 -2.38 21.60
CA VAL A 146 -14.61 -3.53 21.50
C VAL A 146 -14.03 -4.60 20.57
N ALA A 147 -13.52 -4.21 19.41
CA ALA A 147 -12.90 -5.14 18.45
C ALA A 147 -11.67 -5.84 19.05
N SER A 148 -10.84 -5.12 19.80
CA SER A 148 -9.68 -5.68 20.49
C SER A 148 -10.07 -6.67 21.60
N THR A 149 -11.19 -6.44 22.28
CA THR A 149 -11.69 -7.31 23.36
C THR A 149 -12.29 -8.62 22.82
N LEU A 150 -12.88 -8.60 21.62
CA LEU A 150 -13.45 -9.78 20.97
C LEU A 150 -12.42 -10.65 20.22
N ALA A 151 -11.24 -10.11 19.96
CA ALA A 151 -10.17 -10.78 19.21
C ALA A 151 -9.15 -11.51 20.12
N GLY A 152 -9.25 -11.36 21.45
CA GLY A 152 -8.48 -12.10 22.46
C GLY A 152 -9.23 -13.30 22.99
#